data_AF-A0A7S1MHC8-F1
#
_entry.id   AF-A0A7S1MHC8-F1
#
_cell.length_a   1.000
_cell.length_b   1.000
_cell.length_c   1.000
_cell.angle_alpha   90.00
_cell.angle_beta   90.00
_cell.angle_gamma   90.00
#
_symmetry.space_group_name_H-M   'P 1'
#
loop_
_entity.id
_entity.type
_entity.pdbx_description
1 polymer ?
#
loop_
_entity_poly.entity_id
_entity_poly.type
_entity_poly.pdbx_seq_one_letter_code
_entity_poly.pdbx_strand_id
1 'polypeptide(L)'
;AAAVEAHLRRWAPMLAEYFGVEFDDTDAAIGLALRSVPAPLGTTFPLRARALPLLVLRLAVAVDYSGEESAFAGIARELGLFAAAAAADAVVVAPKDWST
;
A
#
# COMPACT_ATOMS: atom_id res chain seq x y z
N ALA A 1 3.46 16.01 -9.10
CA ALA A 1 4.47 14.92 -9.00
C ALA A 1 5.54 15.29 -7.98
N ALA A 2 6.37 16.32 -8.23
CA ALA A 2 7.49 16.69 -7.35
C ALA A 2 7.16 16.85 -5.85
N ALA A 3 6.06 17.52 -5.49
CA ALA A 3 5.66 17.68 -4.08
C ALA A 3 5.23 16.36 -3.41
N VAL A 4 4.57 15.47 -4.17
CA VAL A 4 4.15 14.13 -3.70
C VAL A 4 5.39 13.25 -3.48
N GLU A 5 6.32 13.27 -4.43
CA GLU A 5 7.57 12.51 -4.32
C GLU A 5 8.43 13.01 -3.16
N ALA A 6 8.59 14.32 -2.99
CA ALA A 6 9.33 14.89 -1.86
C ALA A 6 8.70 14.49 -0.51
N HIS A 7 7.37 14.48 -0.44
CA HIS A 7 6.65 14.04 0.75
C HIS A 7 6.88 12.55 1.05
N LEU A 8 6.78 11.69 0.03
CA LEU A 8 7.03 10.26 0.20
C LEU A 8 8.47 9.95 0.55
N ARG A 9 9.46 10.62 -0.07
CA ARG A 9 10.88 10.49 0.26
C ARG A 9 11.16 10.78 1.73
N ARG A 10 10.51 11.82 2.29
CA ARG A 10 10.65 12.17 3.70
C ARG A 10 10.22 11.04 4.64
N TRP A 11 9.18 10.29 4.27
CA TRP A 11 8.59 9.26 5.12
C TRP A 11 8.95 7.83 4.70
N ALA A 12 9.67 7.65 3.59
CA ALA A 12 10.07 6.36 3.06
C ALA A 12 10.81 5.48 4.09
N PRO A 13 11.72 5.99 4.95
CA PRO A 13 12.35 5.17 5.98
C PRO A 13 11.35 4.54 6.95
N MET A 14 10.39 5.33 7.45
CA MET A 14 9.34 4.85 8.35
C MET A 14 8.41 3.84 7.65
N LEU A 15 8.02 4.15 6.41
CA LEU A 15 7.15 3.29 5.60
C LEU A 15 7.80 1.92 5.34
N ALA A 16 9.11 1.90 5.08
CA ALA A 16 9.86 0.67 4.92
C ALA A 16 9.97 -0.11 6.25
N GLU A 17 10.39 0.55 7.33
CA GLU A 17 10.67 -0.08 8.61
C GLU A 17 9.43 -0.69 9.28
N TYR A 18 8.32 0.05 9.33
CA TYR A 18 7.14 -0.36 10.10
C TYR A 18 6.06 -1.02 9.26
N PHE A 19 6.01 -0.71 7.96
CA PHE A 19 4.91 -1.12 7.09
C PHE A 19 5.36 -1.95 5.89
N GLY A 20 6.68 -2.15 5.67
CA GLY A 20 7.18 -2.90 4.51
C GLY A 20 6.80 -2.27 3.17
N VAL A 21 6.64 -0.94 3.14
CA VAL A 21 6.42 -0.17 1.91
C VAL A 21 7.74 0.49 1.52
N GLU A 22 8.44 -0.10 0.56
CA GLU A 22 9.76 0.40 0.12
C GLU A 22 9.65 1.19 -1.16
N PHE A 23 10.37 2.32 -1.19
CA PHE A 23 10.64 3.08 -2.39
C PHE A 23 12.11 2.97 -2.77
N ASP A 24 12.37 2.80 -4.05
CA ASP A 24 13.69 2.95 -4.66
C ASP A 24 13.81 4.34 -5.28
N ASP A 25 15.00 4.92 -5.19
CA ASP A 25 15.32 6.27 -5.62
C ASP A 25 16.71 6.32 -6.28
N THR A 26 17.24 5.16 -6.68
CA THR A 26 18.56 5.07 -7.29
C THR A 26 18.57 5.45 -8.77
N ASP A 27 17.42 5.40 -9.46
CA ASP A 27 17.28 5.73 -10.87
C ASP A 27 16.73 7.14 -11.10
N ALA A 28 17.64 8.07 -11.40
CA ALA A 28 17.30 9.47 -11.67
C ALA A 28 16.37 9.67 -12.89
N ALA A 29 16.25 8.69 -13.80
CA ALA A 29 15.36 8.78 -14.95
C ALA A 29 13.90 8.48 -14.58
N ILE A 30 13.67 7.69 -13.53
CA ILE A 30 12.34 7.21 -13.10
C ILE A 30 11.88 7.96 -11.84
N GLY A 31 12.82 8.52 -11.07
CA GLY A 31 12.51 9.23 -9.82
C GLY A 31 12.21 8.23 -8.71
N LEU A 32 11.15 8.49 -7.93
CA LEU A 32 10.78 7.62 -6.82
C LEU A 32 9.93 6.43 -7.30
N ALA A 33 10.47 5.22 -7.28
CA ALA A 33 9.80 3.99 -7.70
C ALA A 33 9.32 3.17 -6.50
N LEU A 34 8.07 2.70 -6.51
CA LEU A 34 7.57 1.77 -5.48
C LEU A 34 8.14 0.37 -5.73
N ARG A 35 8.88 -0.18 -4.77
CA ARG A 35 9.57 -1.47 -4.87
C ARG A 35 8.81 -2.60 -4.20
N SER A 36 8.28 -2.36 -3.01
CA SER A 36 7.56 -3.38 -2.23
C SER A 36 6.36 -2.78 -1.51
N VAL A 37 5.38 -3.64 -1.23
CA VAL A 37 4.22 -3.36 -0.38
C VAL A 37 3.96 -4.61 0.46
N PRO A 38 3.44 -4.48 1.69
CA PRO A 38 3.26 -5.62 2.58
C PRO A 38 2.19 -6.57 2.03
N ALA A 39 2.45 -7.87 2.14
CA ALA A 39 1.45 -8.91 1.97
C ALA A 39 0.74 -9.15 3.32
N PRO A 40 -0.56 -8.85 3.46
CA PRO A 40 -1.25 -8.96 4.74
C PRO A 40 -1.37 -10.40 5.26
N LEU A 41 -1.34 -11.39 4.37
CA LEU A 41 -1.48 -12.82 4.68
C LEU A 41 -0.46 -13.63 3.88
N GLY A 42 0.03 -14.73 4.46
CA GLY A 42 1.10 -15.58 3.92
C GLY A 42 0.74 -16.43 2.70
N THR A 43 -0.44 -16.23 2.11
CA THR A 43 -0.85 -16.84 0.84
C THR A 43 -0.96 -15.76 -0.22
N THR A 44 -0.64 -16.12 -1.46
CA THR A 44 -0.53 -15.26 -2.64
C THR A 44 -1.50 -14.07 -2.61
N PHE A 45 -0.96 -12.87 -2.45
CA PHE A 45 -1.74 -11.63 -2.45
C PHE A 45 -1.80 -11.09 -3.89
N PRO A 46 -2.96 -11.10 -4.56
CA PRO A 46 -3.04 -10.64 -5.95
C PRO A 46 -2.88 -9.12 -6.00
N LEU A 47 -1.64 -8.67 -6.25
CA LEU A 47 -1.34 -7.26 -6.46
C LEU A 47 -2.07 -6.77 -7.70
N ARG A 48 -3.01 -5.85 -7.51
CA ARG A 48 -3.62 -5.14 -8.63
C ARG A 48 -2.72 -3.98 -9.00
N ALA A 49 -2.02 -4.12 -10.12
CA ALA A 49 -1.20 -3.04 -10.69
C ALA A 49 -2.01 -1.73 -10.82
N ARG A 50 -3.31 -1.81 -11.13
CA ARG A 50 -4.21 -0.65 -11.21
C ARG A 50 -4.49 0.07 -9.88
N ALA A 51 -4.31 -0.60 -8.73
CA ALA A 51 -4.55 -0.02 -7.42
C ALA A 51 -3.27 0.61 -6.81
N LEU A 52 -2.09 0.28 -7.34
CA LEU A 52 -0.80 0.81 -6.86
C LEU A 52 -0.70 2.34 -6.99
N PRO A 53 -1.07 2.98 -8.11
CA PRO A 53 -0.99 4.44 -8.22
C PRO A 53 -1.86 5.16 -7.18
N LEU A 54 -3.04 4.58 -6.87
CA LEU A 54 -3.94 5.14 -5.88
C LEU A 54 -3.39 4.99 -4.46
N LEU A 55 -2.78 3.85 -4.13
CA LEU A 55 -2.11 3.67 -2.84
C LEU A 55 -1.02 4.72 -2.63
N VAL A 56 -0.12 4.88 -3.62
CA VAL A 56 0.99 5.85 -3.56
C VAL A 56 0.47 7.27 -3.36
N LEU A 57 -0.57 7.66 -4.13
CA LEU A 57 -1.16 8.98 -3.99
C LEU A 57 -1.79 9.18 -2.60
N ARG A 58 -2.55 8.18 -2.10
CA ARG A 58 -3.25 8.28 -0.82
C ARG A 58 -2.31 8.28 0.38
N LEU A 59 -1.21 7.54 0.32
CA LEU A 59 -0.14 7.65 1.32
C LEU A 59 0.39 9.08 1.37
N ALA A 60 0.59 9.73 0.22
CA ALA A 60 1.14 11.09 0.19
C ALA A 60 0.16 12.20 0.61
N VAL A 61 -1.16 12.01 0.42
CA VAL A 61 -2.13 13.12 0.56
C VAL A 61 -3.23 12.89 1.60
N ALA A 62 -3.52 11.63 1.97
CA ALA A 62 -4.65 11.28 2.84
C ALA A 62 -4.21 10.86 4.25
N VAL A 63 -2.92 10.67 4.48
CA VAL A 63 -2.35 10.35 5.79
C VAL A 63 -1.96 11.66 6.48
N ASP A 64 -2.40 11.81 7.73
CA ASP A 64 -1.91 12.86 8.61
C ASP A 64 -0.62 12.40 9.28
N TYR A 65 0.51 13.01 8.89
CA TYR A 65 1.82 12.71 9.47
C TYR A 65 2.21 13.67 10.62
N SER A 66 1.28 14.47 11.13
CA SER A 66 1.57 15.42 12.21
C SER A 66 1.77 14.75 13.58
N GLY A 67 1.25 13.53 13.76
CA GLY A 67 1.40 12.73 14.98
C GLY A 67 1.59 11.25 14.67
N GLU A 68 2.24 10.52 15.60
CA GLU A 68 2.55 9.09 15.42
C GLU A 68 1.29 8.24 15.29
N GLU A 69 0.35 8.39 16.23
CA GLU A 69 -0.90 7.62 16.23
C GLU A 69 -1.75 7.87 14.97
N SER A 70 -1.87 9.14 14.56
CA SER A 70 -2.62 9.50 13.34
C SER A 70 -1.93 9.00 12.08
N ALA A 71 -0.59 9.05 12.02
CA ALA A 71 0.18 8.52 10.90
C ALA A 71 0.02 7.00 10.79
N PHE A 72 0.22 6.28 11.89
CA PHE A 72 0.14 4.81 11.90
C PHE A 72 -1.26 4.32 11.56
N ALA A 73 -2.29 4.91 12.17
CA ALA A 73 -3.68 4.60 11.85
C ALA A 73 -4.02 4.93 10.39
N GLY A 74 -3.53 6.07 9.89
CA GLY A 74 -3.71 6.50 8.50
C GLY A 74 -3.09 5.52 7.51
N ILE A 75 -1.82 5.15 7.70
CA ILE A 75 -1.10 4.21 6.83
C ILE A 75 -1.77 2.85 6.85
N ALA A 76 -2.08 2.32 8.04
CA ALA A 76 -2.76 1.03 8.18
C ALA A 76 -4.12 1.01 7.46
N ARG A 77 -4.90 2.09 7.56
CA ARG A 77 -6.17 2.24 6.83
C ARG A 77 -5.97 2.19 5.32
N GLU A 78 -4.97 2.89 4.79
CA GLU A 78 -4.71 2.94 3.36
C GLU A 78 -4.20 1.60 2.80
N LEU A 79 -3.34 0.91 3.55
CA LEU A 79 -2.92 -0.45 3.24
C LEU A 79 -4.09 -1.46 3.31
N GLY A 80 -4.97 -1.32 4.29
CA GLY A 80 -6.18 -2.14 4.41
C GLY A 80 -7.13 -1.94 3.23
N LEU A 81 -7.29 -0.72 2.73
CA LEU A 81 -8.09 -0.44 1.54
C LEU A 81 -7.46 -1.02 0.28
N PHE A 82 -6.14 -0.92 0.14
CA PHE A 82 -5.41 -1.57 -0.93
C PHE A 82 -5.58 -3.10 -0.88
N ALA A 83 -5.51 -3.69 0.32
CA ALA A 83 -5.74 -5.11 0.56
C ALA A 83 -7.17 -5.57 0.23
N ALA A 84 -8.17 -4.83 0.69
CA ALA A 84 -9.57 -5.13 0.40
C ALA A 84 -9.87 -5.02 -1.10
N ALA A 85 -9.32 -4.00 -1.76
CA ALA A 85 -9.44 -3.83 -3.20
C ALA A 85 -8.79 -4.99 -3.97
N ALA A 86 -7.74 -5.62 -3.46
CA ALA A 86 -7.17 -6.83 -4.03
C ALA A 86 -8.07 -8.06 -3.80
N ALA A 87 -8.54 -8.26 -2.57
CA ALA A 87 -9.36 -9.40 -2.14
C ALA A 87 -10.75 -9.47 -2.79
N ALA A 88 -11.37 -8.34 -3.13
CA ALA A 88 -12.73 -8.29 -3.70
C ALA A 88 -12.91 -9.07 -5.02
N ASP A 89 -11.83 -9.39 -5.76
CA ASP A 89 -11.90 -10.26 -6.95
C ASP A 89 -11.37 -11.68 -6.68
N ALA A 90 -10.76 -11.93 -5.51
CA ALA A 90 -10.22 -13.24 -5.13
C ALA A 90 -11.29 -14.17 -4.53
N VAL A 91 -12.42 -13.62 -4.10
CA VAL A 91 -13.51 -14.37 -3.46
C VAL A 91 -14.51 -14.82 -4.52
N VAL A 92 -14.21 -15.93 -5.19
CA VAL A 92 -15.24 -16.86 -5.68
C VAL A 92 -15.33 -17.97 -4.64
N VAL A 93 -16.12 -17.76 -3.58
CA VAL A 93 -16.52 -18.90 -2.73
C VAL A 93 -17.49 -19.71 -3.57
N ALA A 94 -17.05 -20.84 -4.11
CA ALA A 94 -17.99 -21.83 -4.63
C ALA A 94 -18.98 -22.14 -3.49
N PRO A 95 -20.31 -22.03 -3.71
CA PRO A 95 -21.26 -22.32 -2.66
C PRO A 95 -20.97 -23.73 -2.15
N LYS A 96 -20.70 -23.84 -0.85
CA LYS A 96 -20.57 -25.14 -0.21
C LYS A 96 -21.92 -25.83 -0.37
N ASP A 97 -21.95 -26.91 -1.13
CA ASP A 97 -23.11 -27.77 -1.19
C ASP A 97 -23.23 -28.50 0.16
N TRP A 98 -24.33 -28.28 0.86
CA TRP A 98 -24.64 -28.95 2.13
C TRP A 98 -25.52 -30.18 1.91
N SER A 99 -25.72 -30.62 0.67
CA SER A 99 -26.64 -31.72 0.33
C SER A 99 -26.04 -33.13 0.48
N THR A 100 -24.93 -33.32 1.19
CA THR A 100 -24.33 -34.63 1.49
C THR A 100 -24.04 -34.80 2.97
#